data_AF-A0A3E3E0H7-F1
#
_entry.id   AF-A0A3E3E0H7-F1
#
_cell.length_a   1.000
_cell.length_b   1.000
_cell.length_c   1.000
_cell.angle_alpha   90.00
_cell.angle_beta   90.00
_cell.angle_gamma   90.00
#
_symmetry.space_group_name_H-M   'P 1'
#
loop_
_entity.id
_entity.type
_entity.pdbx_description
1 polymer ?
#
loop_
_entity_poly.entity_id
_entity_poly.type
_entity_poly.pdbx_seq_one_letter_code
_entity_poly.pdbx_strand_id
1 'polypeptide(L)'
;MDKILEKVKVALRIKNSTAYDDEIETYIRACLYDLDRLNIVYEPDDPEDEIITCIICYVKSKFGSGNESYKESMKAAYRDLRMAIFLDKSHRW
;
A
#
# COMPACT_ATOMS: atom_id res chain seq x y z
N MET A 1 10.78 -1.76 7.09
CA MET A 1 10.16 -0.55 6.49
C MET A 1 10.84 -0.16 5.18
N ASP A 2 12.17 0.00 5.16
CA ASP A 2 12.96 0.48 4.01
C ASP A 2 12.66 -0.23 2.68
N LYS A 3 12.49 -1.55 2.70
CA LYS A 3 12.15 -2.35 1.52
C LYS A 3 10.79 -1.98 0.92
N ILE A 4 9.78 -1.74 1.77
CA ILE A 4 8.42 -1.34 1.34
C ILE A 4 8.48 0.07 0.75
N LEU A 5 9.17 0.98 1.43
CA LEU A 5 9.33 2.37 0.98
C LEU A 5 9.97 2.42 -0.42
N GLU A 6 11.06 1.68 -0.64
CA GLU A 6 11.71 1.61 -1.96
C GLU A 6 10.77 1.06 -3.05
N LYS A 7 10.05 -0.06 -2.78
CA LYS A 7 9.07 -0.60 -3.73
C LYS A 7 7.97 0.43 -4.08
N VAL A 8 7.48 1.18 -3.09
CA VAL A 8 6.46 2.22 -3.27
C VAL A 8 7.01 3.40 -4.07
N LYS A 9 8.23 3.89 -3.77
CA LYS A 9 8.88 4.98 -4.51
C LYS A 9 9.06 4.63 -5.98
N VAL A 10 9.50 3.40 -6.28
CA VAL A 10 9.59 2.89 -7.65
C VAL A 10 8.23 2.89 -8.35
N ALA A 11 7.17 2.47 -7.65
CA ALA A 11 5.80 2.47 -8.18
C ALA A 11 5.25 3.88 -8.43
N LEU A 12 5.68 4.87 -7.64
CA LEU A 12 5.39 6.30 -7.79
C LEU A 12 6.31 7.00 -8.80
N ARG A 13 7.30 6.29 -9.38
CA ARG A 13 8.32 6.84 -10.30
C ARG A 13 9.20 7.92 -9.67
N ILE A 14 9.35 7.91 -8.35
CA ILE A 14 10.27 8.78 -7.62
C ILE A 14 11.66 8.15 -7.70
N LYS A 15 12.61 8.85 -8.31
CA LYS A 15 14.01 8.40 -8.45
C LYS A 15 14.91 9.28 -7.60
N ASN A 16 15.76 8.66 -6.77
CA ASN A 16 16.87 9.31 -6.06
C ASN A 16 16.47 10.57 -5.28
N SER A 17 15.30 10.57 -4.64
CA SER A 17 14.83 11.65 -3.76
C SER A 17 14.34 11.06 -2.45
N THR A 18 14.64 11.75 -1.36
CA THR A 18 14.14 11.43 0.00
C THR A 18 13.17 12.49 0.52
N ALA A 19 12.88 13.53 -0.27
CA ALA A 19 12.08 14.68 0.15
C ALA A 19 10.63 14.34 0.53
N TYR A 20 10.15 13.16 0.12
CA TYR A 20 8.78 12.69 0.32
C TYR A 20 8.71 11.44 1.19
N ASP A 21 9.83 10.96 1.73
CA ASP A 21 9.90 9.66 2.40
C ASP A 21 8.98 9.63 3.63
N ASP A 22 9.01 10.66 4.48
CA ASP A 22 8.15 10.77 5.66
C ASP A 22 6.65 10.78 5.31
N GLU A 23 6.27 11.46 4.23
CA GLU A 23 4.88 11.52 3.77
C GLU A 23 4.43 10.13 3.25
N ILE A 24 5.26 9.51 2.42
CA ILE A 24 4.98 8.18 1.86
C ILE A 24 4.91 7.14 2.98
N GLU A 25 5.83 7.17 3.93
CA GLU A 25 5.80 6.30 5.10
C GLU A 25 4.54 6.47 5.94
N THR A 26 4.05 7.70 6.08
CA THR A 26 2.79 7.96 6.79
C THR A 26 1.63 7.23 6.12
N TYR A 27 1.53 7.26 4.78
CA TYR A 27 0.50 6.53 4.05
C TYR A 27 0.71 5.01 4.10
N ILE A 28 1.95 4.53 4.07
CA ILE A 28 2.27 3.10 4.24
C ILE A 28 1.76 2.63 5.62
N ARG A 29 2.12 3.33 6.70
CA ARG A 29 1.69 2.99 8.06
C ARG A 29 0.17 3.02 8.20
N ALA A 30 -0.50 4.00 7.58
CA ALA A 30 -1.96 4.06 7.57
C ALA A 30 -2.60 2.86 6.85
N CYS A 31 -2.01 2.40 5.74
CA CYS A 31 -2.46 1.20 5.04
C CYS A 31 -2.27 -0.05 5.89
N LEU A 32 -1.08 -0.24 6.47
CA LEU A 32 -0.76 -1.40 7.31
C LEU A 32 -1.69 -1.48 8.53
N TYR A 33 -2.01 -0.34 9.14
CA TYR A 33 -2.99 -0.27 10.22
C TYR A 33 -4.40 -0.67 9.79
N ASP A 34 -4.85 -0.33 8.57
CA ASP A 34 -6.14 -0.78 8.06
C ASP A 34 -6.18 -2.30 7.80
N LEU A 35 -5.09 -2.87 7.26
CA LEU A 35 -4.96 -4.32 7.08
C LEU A 35 -4.99 -5.07 8.42
N ASP A 36 -4.27 -4.56 9.43
CA ASP A 36 -4.28 -5.09 10.79
C ASP A 36 -5.69 -5.04 11.43
N ARG A 37 -6.42 -3.93 11.26
CA ARG A 37 -7.82 -3.82 11.71
C ARG A 37 -8.76 -4.85 11.08
N LEU A 38 -8.42 -5.35 9.89
CA LEU A 38 -9.15 -6.41 9.19
C LEU A 38 -8.65 -7.81 9.54
N ASN A 39 -7.67 -7.93 10.43
CA ASN A 39 -7.00 -9.18 10.79
C ASN A 39 -6.35 -9.88 9.58
N ILE A 40 -5.85 -9.10 8.62
CA ILE A 40 -5.06 -9.64 7.52
C ILE A 40 -3.63 -9.85 8.03
N VAL A 41 -3.20 -11.11 8.07
CA VAL A 41 -1.84 -11.50 8.48
C VAL A 41 -0.91 -11.38 7.29
N TYR A 42 0.30 -10.86 7.51
CA TYR A 42 1.36 -10.75 6.51
C TYR A 42 2.73 -10.77 7.21
N GLU A 43 3.79 -11.11 6.46
CA GLU A 43 5.16 -11.06 6.99
C GLU A 43 5.67 -9.60 7.04
N PRO A 44 5.92 -9.01 8.22
CA PRO A 44 6.27 -7.59 8.34
C PRO A 44 7.61 -7.21 7.69
N ASP A 45 8.59 -8.12 7.68
CA ASP A 45 9.93 -7.85 7.15
C ASP A 45 10.04 -8.15 5.65
N ASP A 46 9.19 -9.04 5.14
CA ASP A 46 9.07 -9.39 3.73
C ASP A 46 7.63 -9.65 3.30
N PRO A 47 6.79 -8.60 3.18
CA PRO A 47 5.39 -8.78 2.85
C PRO A 47 5.20 -9.40 1.47
N GLU A 48 4.17 -10.22 1.36
CA GLU A 48 3.71 -10.85 0.13
C GLU A 48 3.42 -9.79 -0.95
N ASP A 49 3.57 -10.17 -2.23
CA ASP A 49 3.45 -9.21 -3.33
C ASP A 49 2.03 -8.60 -3.42
N GLU A 50 1.00 -9.31 -2.96
CA GLU A 50 -0.38 -8.85 -2.83
C GLU A 50 -0.52 -7.74 -1.77
N ILE A 51 0.19 -7.87 -0.65
CA ILE A 51 0.24 -6.87 0.43
C ILE A 51 0.97 -5.62 -0.06
N ILE A 52 2.12 -5.79 -0.72
CA ILE A 52 2.84 -4.68 -1.36
C ILE A 52 1.97 -3.97 -2.39
N THR A 53 1.23 -4.72 -3.21
CA THR A 53 0.32 -4.15 -4.23
C THR A 53 -0.81 -3.37 -3.57
N CYS A 54 -1.40 -3.87 -2.49
CA CYS A 54 -2.37 -3.12 -1.69
C CYS A 54 -1.81 -1.79 -1.19
N ILE A 55 -0.60 -1.81 -0.61
CA ILE A 55 0.07 -0.59 -0.11
C ILE A 55 0.28 0.40 -1.25
N ILE A 56 0.75 -0.05 -2.42
CA ILE A 56 0.96 0.80 -3.60
C ILE A 56 -0.35 1.47 -4.05
N CYS A 57 -1.44 0.70 -4.17
CA CYS A 57 -2.75 1.25 -4.53
C CYS A 57 -3.25 2.27 -3.50
N TYR A 58 -3.10 1.97 -2.21
CA TYR A 58 -3.47 2.88 -1.13
C TYR A 58 -2.71 4.20 -1.23
N VAL A 59 -1.37 4.14 -1.31
CA VAL A 59 -0.50 5.32 -1.40
C VAL A 59 -0.82 6.14 -2.66
N LYS A 60 -0.98 5.51 -3.82
CA LYS A 60 -1.34 6.19 -5.08
C LYS A 60 -2.70 6.89 -5.04
N SER A 61 -3.61 6.40 -4.20
CA SER A 61 -4.91 7.07 -3.99
C SER A 61 -4.82 8.36 -3.17
N LYS A 62 -3.69 8.62 -2.49
CA LYS A 62 -3.49 9.76 -1.58
C LYS A 62 -2.38 10.70 -2.02
N PHE A 63 -1.20 10.16 -2.28
CA PHE A 63 0.03 10.91 -2.53
C PHE A 63 -0.04 11.76 -3.80
N GLY A 64 0.55 12.95 -3.73
CA GLY A 64 0.69 13.90 -4.83
C GLY A 64 -0.61 14.61 -5.25
N SER A 65 -0.53 15.50 -6.23
CA SER A 65 -1.66 16.29 -6.75
C SER A 65 -2.29 15.70 -8.02
N GLY A 66 -2.24 14.37 -8.16
CA GLY A 66 -2.73 13.67 -9.36
C GLY A 66 -4.22 13.83 -9.64
N ASN A 67 -4.64 13.44 -10.84
CA ASN A 67 -6.04 13.45 -11.29
C ASN A 67 -6.95 12.69 -10.30
N GLU A 68 -8.06 13.32 -9.90
CA GLU A 68 -9.03 12.74 -8.96
C GLU A 68 -9.59 11.39 -9.43
N SER A 69 -9.88 11.24 -10.73
CA SER A 69 -10.35 10.00 -11.31
C SER A 69 -9.33 8.87 -11.15
N TYR A 70 -8.04 9.18 -11.32
CA TYR A 70 -6.97 8.22 -11.06
C TYR A 70 -6.92 7.83 -9.58
N LYS A 71 -6.99 8.81 -8.67
CA LYS A 71 -7.00 8.55 -7.21
C LYS A 71 -8.17 7.67 -6.79
N GLU A 72 -9.37 7.93 -7.31
CA GLU A 72 -10.55 7.10 -7.02
C GLU A 72 -10.41 5.69 -7.64
N SER A 73 -9.83 5.55 -8.84
CA SER A 73 -9.55 4.21 -9.39
C SER A 73 -8.57 3.40 -8.52
N MET A 74 -7.55 4.04 -7.97
CA MET A 74 -6.56 3.37 -7.10
C MET A 74 -7.16 3.01 -5.73
N LYS A 75 -8.05 3.85 -5.21
CA LYS A 75 -8.83 3.57 -4.01
C LYS A 75 -9.81 2.40 -4.21
N ALA A 76 -10.44 2.30 -5.38
CA ALA A 76 -11.27 1.15 -5.74
C ALA A 76 -10.42 -0.13 -5.83
N ALA A 77 -9.30 -0.08 -6.56
CA ALA A 77 -8.38 -1.22 -6.67
C ALA A 77 -7.87 -1.70 -5.30
N TYR A 78 -7.52 -0.78 -4.40
CA TYR A 78 -7.15 -1.12 -3.02
C TYR A 78 -8.28 -1.84 -2.27
N ARG A 79 -9.53 -1.36 -2.39
CA ARG A 79 -10.68 -1.98 -1.72
C ARG A 79 -10.93 -3.40 -2.24
N ASP A 80 -10.83 -3.59 -3.55
CA ASP A 80 -11.04 -4.89 -4.19
C ASP A 80 -9.94 -5.88 -3.78
N LEU A 81 -8.67 -5.46 -3.86
CA LEU A 81 -7.53 -6.29 -3.49
C LEU A 81 -7.56 -6.67 -2.00
N ARG A 82 -7.77 -5.71 -1.08
CA ARG A 82 -7.80 -6.05 0.35
C ARG A 82 -8.96 -6.99 0.66
N MET A 83 -10.09 -6.88 -0.04
CA MET A 83 -11.22 -7.78 0.15
C MET A 83 -10.89 -9.19 -0.35
N ALA A 84 -10.21 -9.30 -1.50
CA ALA A 84 -9.73 -10.58 -2.01
C ALA A 84 -8.77 -11.25 -1.02
N ILE A 85 -7.79 -10.51 -0.49
CA ILE A 85 -6.84 -11.00 0.51
C ILE A 85 -7.56 -11.40 1.80
N PHE A 86 -8.48 -10.56 2.29
CA PHE A 86 -9.27 -10.87 3.48
C PHE A 86 -10.05 -12.18 3.33
N LEU A 87 -10.61 -12.45 2.16
CA LEU A 87 -11.36 -13.67 1.89
C LEU A 87 -10.47 -14.89 1.64
N ASP A 88 -9.21 -14.68 1.29
CA ASP A 88 -8.24 -15.75 1.13
C ASP A 88 -7.93 -16.38 2.51
N LYS A 89 -8.10 -17.69 2.59
CA LYS A 89 -7.87 -18.45 3.82
C LYS A 89 -6.39 -18.66 4.10
N SER A 90 -5.50 -18.47 3.11
CA SER A 90 -4.05 -18.54 3.31
C SER A 90 -3.53 -17.48 4.29
N HIS A 91 -4.26 -16.37 4.45
CA HIS A 91 -3.94 -15.27 5.36
C HIS A 91 -4.72 -15.34 6.68
N ARG A 92 -5.36 -16.49 6.97
CA ARG A 92 -6.14 -16.75 8.18
C ARG A 92 -5.52 -17.95 8.92
N TRP A 93 -4.71 -17.66 9.93
CA TRP A 93 -4.22 -18.53 11.04
C TRP A 93 -4.32 -20.06 10.84
#